data_AF-A0A4D8Y717-F1
#
_entry.id   AF-A0A4D8Y717-F1
#
_cell.length_a   1.000
_cell.length_b   1.000
_cell.length_c   1.000
_cell.angle_alpha   90.00
_cell.angle_beta   90.00
_cell.angle_gamma   90.00
#
_symmetry.space_group_name_H-M   'P 1'
#
loop_
_entity.id
_entity.type
_entity.pdbx_description
1 polymer ?
#
loop_
_entity_poly.entity_id
_entity_poly.type
_entity_poly.pdbx_seq_one_letter_code
_entity_poly.pdbx_strand_id
1 'polypeptide(L)' 'MDELLEIIMRDKKWNDEAARKTMVGLLELLTPVAPKGGAVNTGKTAGGIELMGKSAIQEDPQAAMVSSYRRKLSMMLN' A
#
# COMPACT_ATOMS: atom_id res chain seq x y z
N MET A 1 -8.59 -6.47 -8.91
CA MET A 1 -7.11 -6.50 -8.79
C MET A 1 -6.56 -7.76 -9.45
N ASP A 2 -6.98 -8.95 -9.03
CA ASP A 2 -6.51 -10.20 -9.64
C ASP A 2 -6.90 -10.31 -11.13
N GLU A 3 -8.09 -9.85 -11.55
CA GLU A 3 -8.45 -9.78 -12.98
C GLU A 3 -7.49 -8.91 -13.81
N LEU A 4 -7.00 -7.80 -13.25
CA LEU A 4 -5.99 -6.97 -13.92
C LEU A 4 -4.67 -7.71 -14.06
N LEU A 5 -4.28 -8.50 -13.05
CA LEU A 5 -3.11 -9.35 -13.12
C LEU A 5 -3.30 -10.46 -14.17
N GLU A 6 -4.48 -11.06 -14.28
CA GLU A 6 -4.79 -12.04 -15.32
C GLU A 6 -4.69 -11.44 -16.73
N ILE A 7 -5.20 -10.22 -16.93
CA ILE A 7 -5.04 -9.51 -18.22
C ILE A 7 -3.55 -9.29 -18.53
N ILE A 8 -2.76 -8.84 -17.55
CA ILE A 8 -1.32 -8.63 -17.69
C ILE A 8 -0.58 -9.95 -17.99
N MET A 9 -0.97 -11.05 -17.37
CA MET A 9 -0.42 -12.38 -17.64
C MET A 9 -0.76 -12.86 -19.05
N ARG A 10 -1.94 -12.52 -19.56
CA ARG A 10 -2.40 -12.93 -20.89
C ARG A 10 -1.73 -12.14 -22.00
N ASP A 11 -1.60 -10.82 -21.83
CA ASP A 11 -0.86 -9.95 -22.73
C ASP A 11 -0.37 -8.69 -21.98
N LYS A 12 0.94 -8.63 -21.72
CA LYS A 12 1.59 -7.53 -20.99
C LYS A 12 1.42 -6.17 -21.69
N LYS A 13 1.18 -6.15 -23.01
CA LYS A 13 1.09 -4.93 -23.84
C LYS A 13 -0.35 -4.61 -24.28
N TRP A 14 -1.34 -5.37 -23.83
CA TRP A 14 -2.73 -5.16 -24.19
C TRP A 14 -3.16 -3.71 -23.96
N ASN A 15 -3.78 -3.13 -24.98
CA ASN A 15 -4.32 -1.76 -24.98
C ASN A 15 -3.34 -0.73 -24.39
N ASP A 16 -2.10 -0.69 -24.91
CA ASP A 16 -1.05 0.23 -24.44
C ASP A 16 -0.77 0.13 -22.92
N GLU A 17 -0.69 -1.10 -22.42
CA GLU A 17 -0.47 -1.42 -21.00
C GLU A 17 -1.58 -0.88 -20.06
N ALA A 18 -2.81 -0.67 -20.55
CA ALA A 18 -3.91 -0.10 -19.78
C ALA A 18 -4.15 -0.82 -18.44
N ALA A 19 -4.07 -2.16 -18.42
CA ALA A 19 -4.24 -2.96 -17.22
C ALA A 19 -3.13 -2.71 -16.18
N ARG A 20 -1.87 -2.60 -16.65
CA ARG A 20 -0.71 -2.28 -15.82
C ARG A 20 -0.83 -0.90 -15.20
N LYS A 21 -1.16 0.11 -16.02
CA LYS A 21 -1.34 1.50 -15.57
C LYS A 21 -2.46 1.61 -14.54
N THR A 22 -3.58 0.94 -14.77
CA THR A 22 -4.71 0.88 -13.83
C THR A 22 -4.32 0.23 -12.51
N MET A 23 -3.60 -0.90 -12.55
CA MET A 23 -3.13 -1.59 -11.34
C MET A 23 -2.18 -0.70 -10.52
N VAL A 24 -1.23 -0.02 -11.17
CA VAL A 24 -0.30 0.90 -10.50
C VAL A 24 -1.06 2.06 -9.87
N GLY A 25 -1.96 2.73 -10.60
CA GLY A 25 -2.74 3.85 -10.07
C GLY A 25 -3.63 3.46 -8.88
N LEU A 26 -4.25 2.27 -8.91
CA LEU A 26 -4.99 1.74 -7.78
C LEU A 26 -4.09 1.49 -6.55
N LEU A 27 -2.91 0.89 -6.75
CA LEU A 27 -1.98 0.64 -5.65
C LEU A 27 -1.45 1.94 -5.06
N GLU A 28 -1.22 2.98 -5.88
CA GLU A 28 -0.83 4.31 -5.40
C GLU A 28 -1.93 4.97 -4.59
N LEU A 29 -3.19 4.89 -5.05
CA LEU A 29 -4.34 5.42 -4.32
C LEU A 29 -4.56 4.70 -2.97
N LEU A 30 -4.35 3.38 -2.95
CA LEU A 30 -4.50 2.54 -1.76
C LEU A 30 -3.29 2.60 -0.83
N THR A 31 -2.17 3.19 -1.24
CA THR A 31 -0.98 3.35 -0.39
C THR A 31 -1.28 4.45 0.63
N PRO A 32 -1.28 4.15 1.95
CA PRO A 32 -1.51 5.17 2.96
C PRO A 32 -0.47 6.29 2.83
N VAL A 33 -0.92 7.54 2.82
CA VAL A 33 -0.01 8.69 2.88
C VAL A 33 0.70 8.63 4.23
N ALA A 34 2.00 8.37 4.23
CA ALA A 34 2.79 8.40 5.46
C ALA A 34 2.54 9.74 6.18
N PRO A 35 2.15 9.74 7.46
CA PRO A 35 1.97 10.98 8.19
C PRO A 35 3.30 11.74 8.16
N LYS A 36 3.32 12.90 7.50
CA LYS A 36 4.47 13.81 7.50
C LYS A 36 4.69 14.24 8.95
N GLY A 37 5.67 13.62 9.61
CA GLY A 37 6.00 13.92 11.00
C GLY A 37 6.41 15.38 11.15
N GLY A 38 5.58 16.15 11.88
CA GLY A 38 5.86 17.51 12.32
C GLY A 38 4.82 17.89 13.38
N ALA A 39 5.27 17.99 14.62
CA ALA A 39 4.47 18.04 15.83
C ALA A 39 3.44 19.19 15.90
N VAL A 40 2.23 18.87 16.34
CA VAL A 40 1.45 19.73 17.24
C VAL A 40 1.17 18.93 18.50
N ASN A 41 2.01 19.14 19.50
CA ASN A 41 1.65 18.94 20.89
C ASN A 41 0.56 19.95 21.23
N THR A 42 -0.69 19.51 21.43
CA THR A 42 -1.64 20.18 22.34
C THR A 42 -2.74 19.19 22.71
N GLY A 43 -2.66 18.65 23.92
CA GLY A 43 -3.84 18.10 24.59
C GLY A 43 -3.64 16.75 25.29
N LYS A 44 -3.31 16.84 26.58
CA LYS A 44 -3.53 15.84 27.65
C LYS A 44 -2.52 14.70 27.79
N THR A 45 -1.46 15.03 28.51
CA THR A 45 -0.92 14.14 29.55
C THR A 45 -1.87 14.10 30.74
N ALA A 46 -2.43 12.93 31.06
CA ALA A 46 -2.82 12.58 32.42
C ALA A 46 -2.92 11.05 32.55
N GLY A 47 -1.85 10.46 33.11
CA GLY A 47 -1.91 9.14 33.74
C GLY A 47 -1.49 7.96 32.86
N GLY A 48 -0.51 7.22 33.37
CA GLY A 48 -0.37 5.80 33.07
C GLY A 48 0.54 5.48 31.91
N ILE A 49 1.58 4.70 32.24
CA ILE A 49 2.35 3.85 31.35
C ILE A 49 1.48 3.33 30.20
N GLU A 50 1.96 3.40 28.96
CA GLU A 50 1.96 2.29 28.00
C GLU A 50 2.36 2.73 26.59
N LEU A 51 3.22 1.93 25.95
CA LEU A 51 3.29 1.73 24.50
C LEU A 51 4.15 2.64 23.59
N MET A 52 5.22 3.29 24.09
CA MET A 52 6.21 3.96 23.21
C MET A 52 7.11 2.99 22.39
N GLY A 53 6.92 1.67 22.46
CA GLY A 53 7.83 0.70 21.83
C GLY A 53 7.21 -0.39 20.95
N LYS A 54 5.88 -0.42 20.75
CA LYS A 54 5.24 -1.59 20.09
C LYS A 54 4.06 -1.32 19.15
N SER A 55 3.64 -0.08 18.93
CA SER A 55 2.45 0.20 18.10
C SER A 55 2.72 0.73 16.70
N ALA A 56 3.98 0.79 16.25
CA ALA A 56 4.33 1.11 14.87
C ALA A 56 4.43 -0.13 13.95
N ILE A 57 4.01 -1.32 14.43
CA ILE A 57 3.98 -2.57 13.65
C ILE A 57 2.59 -3.21 13.78
N GLN A 58 1.55 -2.40 13.73
CA GLN A 58 0.33 -2.90 13.11
C GLN A 58 0.50 -2.51 11.65
N GLU A 59 1.14 -3.39 10.86
CA GLU A 59 1.05 -3.28 9.41
C GLU A 59 -0.44 -3.12 9.12
N ASP A 60 -0.81 -1.92 8.71
CA ASP A 60 -2.17 -1.64 8.32
C ASP A 60 -2.57 -2.75 7.33
N PRO A 61 -3.65 -3.51 7.57
CA PRO A 61 -3.98 -4.68 6.76
C PRO A 61 -4.10 -4.31 5.26
N GLN A 62 -4.41 -3.06 4.95
CA GLN A 62 -4.38 -2.52 3.60
C GLN A 62 -2.95 -2.36 3.06
N ALA A 63 -2.00 -1.90 3.88
CA ALA A 63 -0.58 -1.80 3.49
C ALA A 63 0.02 -3.17 3.18
N ALA A 64 -0.29 -4.20 3.96
CA ALA A 64 0.11 -5.58 3.69
C ALA A 64 -0.52 -6.12 2.39
N MET A 65 -1.79 -5.78 2.12
CA MET A 65 -2.45 -6.10 0.85
C MET A 65 -1.73 -5.43 -0.33
N VAL A 66 -1.46 -4.12 -0.25
CA VAL A 66 -0.77 -3.35 -1.29
C VAL A 66 0.62 -3.91 -1.58
N SER A 67 1.38 -4.26 -0.54
CA SER A 67 2.73 -4.83 -0.70
C SER A 67 2.69 -6.19 -1.41
N SER A 68 1.71 -7.04 -1.11
CA SER A 68 1.52 -8.34 -1.78
C SER A 68 1.24 -8.19 -3.28
N TYR A 69 0.38 -7.24 -3.67
CA TYR A 69 0.03 -6.98 -5.06
C TYR A 69 1.19 -6.33 -5.82
N ARG A 70 1.98 -5.45 -5.20
CA ARG A 70 3.21 -4.91 -5.79
C ARG A 70 4.21 -6.02 -6.11
N ARG A 71 4.39 -6.98 -5.18
CA ARG A 71 5.26 -8.14 -5.39
C ARG A 71 4.77 -9.04 -6.52
N LYS A 72 3.48 -9.38 -6.56
CA LYS A 72 2.87 -10.15 -7.65
C LYS A 72 3.06 -9.47 -9.00
N LEU A 73 2.77 -8.17 -9.08
CA LEU A 73 2.94 -7.38 -10.30
C LEU A 73 4.41 -7.39 -10.76
N SER A 74 5.38 -7.22 -9.86
CA SER A 74 6.80 -7.27 -10.21
C SER A 74 7.22 -8.65 -10.74
N MET A 75 6.73 -9.74 -10.14
CA MET A 75 7.03 -11.10 -10.61
C MET A 75 6.49 -11.35 -12.02
N MET A 76 5.29 -10.87 -12.33
CA MET A 76 4.67 -11.06 -13.64
C MET A 76 5.33 -10.20 -14.73
N LEU A 77 5.98 -9.10 -14.35
CA LEU A 77 6.61 -8.17 -15.29
C LEU A 77 8.07 -8.48 -15.57
N ASN A 78 8.75 -9.20 -14.68
CA ASN A 78 10.02 -9.86 -14.97
C ASN A 78 9.86 -10.93 -16.07
#